data_AF-A0A2G6MRL8-F1
#
_entry.id   AF-A0A2G6MRL8-F1
#
_cell.length_a   1.000
_cell.length_b   1.000
_cell.length_c   1.000
_cell.angle_alpha   90.00
_cell.angle_beta   90.00
_cell.angle_gamma   90.00
#
_symmetry.space_group_name_H-M   'P 1'
#
loop_
_entity.id
_entity.type
_entity.pdbx_description
1 polymer ?
#
loop_
_entity_poly.entity_id
_entity_poly.type
_entity_poly.pdbx_seq_one_letter_code
_entity_poly.pdbx_strand_id
1 'polypeptide(L)'
;MCISSFAFAASFSFDGNITYHNDIVKVNFTLDNDSTNVRVWTDSFQDGVNFDPITALWKKDGSDFGLISENDDNEDIAPGQTDFDSGFSLSTLGAGEYLLTVATYDNFAQGELLSSGFLYDNQPPVLLADWDQPANNTGMGSYYRVHLDGVDSATNPVPVPGTMTLFGIGILGLAACRRRESEYFFLLNQTL
;
A
#
# COMPACT_ATOMS: atom_id res chain seq x y z
N MET A 1 -9.05 -16.17 -39.21
CA MET A 1 -8.13 -15.01 -39.18
C MET A 1 -8.13 -14.52 -37.73
N CYS A 2 -7.14 -14.95 -36.94
CA CYS A 2 -7.04 -14.55 -35.54
C CYS A 2 -6.35 -13.18 -35.48
N ILE A 3 -6.99 -12.20 -34.87
CA ILE A 3 -6.39 -10.89 -34.62
C ILE A 3 -5.55 -11.06 -33.35
N SER A 4 -4.23 -11.06 -33.51
CA SER A 4 -3.30 -10.96 -32.38
C SER A 4 -3.29 -9.51 -31.91
N SER A 5 -3.93 -9.21 -30.79
CA SER A 5 -3.77 -7.91 -30.14
C SER A 5 -2.40 -7.90 -29.48
N PHE A 6 -1.51 -7.03 -29.94
CA PHE A 6 -0.31 -6.71 -29.17
C PHE A 6 -0.77 -5.87 -27.97
N ALA A 7 -0.82 -6.48 -26.79
CA ALA A 7 -0.99 -5.73 -25.55
C ALA A 7 0.29 -4.95 -25.29
N PHE A 8 0.26 -3.63 -25.44
CA PHE A 8 1.31 -2.79 -24.87
C PHE A 8 1.13 -2.84 -23.36
N ALA A 9 2.15 -3.31 -22.65
CA ALA A 9 2.26 -3.13 -21.21
C ALA A 9 2.10 -1.63 -20.89
N ALA A 10 1.10 -1.28 -20.08
CA ALA A 10 0.89 0.10 -19.70
C ALA A 10 1.95 0.54 -18.68
N SER A 11 2.26 1.83 -18.71
CA SER A 11 3.09 2.51 -17.73
C SER A 11 2.24 3.57 -17.05
N PHE A 12 2.28 3.59 -15.73
CA PHE A 12 1.57 4.54 -14.88
C PHE A 12 2.56 5.24 -13.97
N SER A 13 2.33 6.52 -13.73
CA SER A 13 3.09 7.28 -12.74
C SER A 13 2.11 8.12 -11.93
N PHE A 14 2.29 8.11 -10.61
CA PHE A 14 1.51 8.89 -9.69
C PHE A 14 2.43 9.62 -8.73
N ASP A 15 2.11 10.86 -8.45
CA ASP A 15 2.87 11.68 -7.52
C ASP A 15 1.95 12.49 -6.61
N GLY A 16 2.54 13.00 -5.54
CA GLY A 16 1.83 13.80 -4.56
C GLY A 16 2.70 14.09 -3.36
N ASN A 17 2.05 14.40 -2.24
CA ASN A 17 2.72 14.70 -0.99
C ASN A 17 2.04 13.95 0.16
N ILE A 18 2.85 13.40 1.05
CA ILE A 18 2.38 13.00 2.39
C ILE A 18 2.42 14.19 3.34
N THR A 19 1.72 14.10 4.48
CA THR A 19 1.70 15.16 5.49
C THR A 19 2.44 14.73 6.75
N TYR A 20 2.22 13.49 7.17
CA TYR A 20 2.72 12.96 8.43
C TYR A 20 3.63 11.75 8.22
N HIS A 21 4.54 11.49 9.17
CA HIS A 21 5.45 10.33 9.13
C HIS A 21 4.72 8.96 9.11
N ASN A 22 3.46 8.92 9.53
CA ASN A 22 2.65 7.71 9.54
C ASN A 22 1.57 7.70 8.45
N ASP A 23 1.69 8.55 7.43
CA ASP A 23 0.88 8.44 6.23
C ASP A 23 1.38 7.27 5.38
N ILE A 24 0.44 6.50 4.84
CA ILE A 24 0.72 5.41 3.91
C ILE A 24 0.09 5.75 2.56
N VAL A 25 0.92 5.83 1.52
CA VAL A 25 0.45 5.94 0.14
C VAL A 25 0.04 4.54 -0.33
N LYS A 26 -1.16 4.40 -0.89
CA LYS A 26 -1.72 3.12 -1.34
C LYS A 26 -2.07 3.18 -2.82
N VAL A 27 -1.43 2.36 -3.65
CA VAL A 27 -1.68 2.25 -5.10
C VAL A 27 -2.20 0.85 -5.42
N ASN A 28 -3.46 0.74 -5.84
CA ASN A 28 -3.97 -0.54 -6.33
C ASN A 28 -3.65 -0.69 -7.82
N PHE A 29 -3.25 -1.89 -8.22
CA PHE A 29 -3.05 -2.26 -9.61
C PHE A 29 -3.50 -3.70 -9.90
N THR A 30 -3.74 -4.01 -11.16
CA THR A 30 -4.19 -5.34 -11.58
C THR A 30 -3.35 -5.93 -12.70
N LEU A 31 -3.35 -7.26 -12.76
CA LEU A 31 -2.87 -8.06 -13.86
C LEU A 31 -4.01 -9.00 -14.32
N ASP A 32 -4.46 -8.82 -15.55
CA ASP A 32 -5.47 -9.66 -16.20
C ASP A 32 -4.88 -11.03 -16.60
N ASN A 33 -3.56 -11.06 -16.85
CA ASN A 33 -2.80 -12.26 -17.17
C ASN A 33 -1.47 -12.26 -16.41
N ASP A 34 -0.83 -13.43 -16.28
CA ASP A 34 0.52 -13.52 -15.75
C ASP A 34 1.46 -12.62 -16.56
N SER A 35 2.28 -11.82 -15.86
CA SER A 35 3.24 -10.90 -16.45
C SER A 35 4.67 -11.32 -16.09
N THR A 36 5.60 -11.14 -17.03
CA THR A 36 7.01 -11.52 -16.87
C THR A 36 7.95 -10.33 -16.74
N ASN A 37 7.40 -9.11 -16.60
CA ASN A 37 8.18 -7.89 -16.53
C ASN A 37 7.38 -6.79 -15.83
N VAL A 38 7.10 -6.98 -14.55
CA VAL A 38 6.44 -5.97 -13.72
C VAL A 38 7.52 -5.21 -12.96
N ARG A 39 7.50 -3.89 -13.04
CA ARG A 39 8.37 -3.03 -12.23
C ARG A 39 7.52 -2.02 -11.51
N VAL A 40 7.78 -1.85 -10.22
CA VAL A 40 7.18 -0.77 -9.43
C VAL A 40 8.27 -0.14 -8.59
N TRP A 41 8.40 1.18 -8.61
CA TRP A 41 9.51 1.85 -7.93
C TRP A 41 9.18 3.30 -7.60
N THR A 42 9.91 3.85 -6.63
CA THR A 42 9.94 5.28 -6.34
C THR A 42 11.17 5.94 -6.93
N ASP A 43 11.07 7.23 -7.20
CA ASP A 43 12.21 8.14 -7.44
C ASP A 43 12.00 9.44 -6.65
N SER A 44 11.53 9.24 -5.41
CA SER A 44 11.06 10.29 -4.50
C SER A 44 12.20 10.89 -3.72
N PHE A 45 13.18 10.09 -3.29
CA PHE A 45 14.22 10.52 -2.35
C PHE A 45 14.99 11.75 -2.86
N GLN A 46 15.35 11.75 -4.15
CA GLN A 46 15.99 12.86 -4.85
C GLN A 46 17.22 13.39 -4.09
N ASP A 47 18.13 12.50 -3.74
CA ASP A 47 19.38 12.82 -3.03
C ASP A 47 19.15 13.56 -1.69
N GLY A 48 18.13 13.17 -0.93
CA GLY A 48 17.83 13.74 0.39
C GLY A 48 16.97 15.00 0.37
N VAL A 49 16.37 15.34 -0.78
CA VAL A 49 15.39 16.42 -0.85
C VAL A 49 14.07 16.01 -0.19
N ASN A 50 13.64 14.76 -0.39
CA ASN A 50 12.42 14.22 0.22
C ASN A 50 12.73 13.06 1.15
N PHE A 51 11.73 12.64 1.91
CA PHE A 51 11.83 11.48 2.80
C PHE A 51 12.38 10.26 2.06
N ASP A 52 13.05 9.41 2.83
CA ASP A 52 13.50 8.09 2.40
C ASP A 52 12.28 7.14 2.36
N PRO A 53 11.84 6.71 1.14
CA PRO A 53 10.67 5.88 0.93
C PRO A 53 10.97 4.38 1.04
N ILE A 54 10.14 3.65 1.79
CA ILE A 54 10.09 2.18 1.75
C ILE A 54 8.83 1.69 1.05
N THR A 55 8.93 0.54 0.40
CA THR A 55 7.81 -0.06 -0.34
C THR A 55 7.43 -1.44 0.16
N ALA A 56 6.14 -1.75 0.13
CA ALA A 56 5.63 -3.10 0.36
C ALA A 56 4.64 -3.50 -0.74
N LEU A 57 4.81 -4.72 -1.26
CA LEU A 57 3.97 -5.32 -2.28
C LEU A 57 3.04 -6.33 -1.65
N TRP A 58 1.76 -6.22 -1.97
CA TRP A 58 0.71 -7.05 -1.41
C TRP A 58 -0.16 -7.66 -2.51
N LYS A 59 -0.66 -8.87 -2.30
CA LYS A 59 -1.65 -9.54 -3.16
C LYS A 59 -2.99 -9.66 -2.45
N LYS A 60 -4.07 -9.40 -3.17
CA LYS A 60 -5.42 -9.60 -2.63
C LYS A 60 -5.63 -11.05 -2.21
N ASP A 61 -6.04 -11.27 -0.97
CA ASP A 61 -6.43 -12.58 -0.45
C ASP A 61 -7.73 -12.47 0.37
N GLY A 62 -8.81 -13.03 -0.17
CA GLY A 62 -10.14 -12.91 0.39
C GLY A 62 -10.56 -11.45 0.61
N SER A 63 -10.78 -11.07 1.87
CA SER A 63 -11.16 -9.70 2.23
C SER A 63 -9.97 -8.77 2.47
N ASP A 64 -8.75 -9.28 2.58
CA ASP A 64 -7.55 -8.54 2.96
C ASP A 64 -6.51 -8.54 1.82
N PHE A 65 -5.28 -8.15 2.13
CA PHE A 65 -4.11 -8.28 1.28
C PHE A 65 -2.99 -8.97 2.05
N GLY A 66 -2.43 -10.03 1.47
CA GLY A 66 -1.27 -10.74 1.99
C GLY A 66 0.03 -10.11 1.50
N LEU A 67 1.00 -9.94 2.40
CA LEU A 67 2.32 -9.40 2.09
C LEU A 67 3.08 -10.38 1.18
N ILE A 68 3.63 -9.87 0.08
CA ILE A 68 4.52 -10.61 -0.81
C ILE A 68 5.98 -10.31 -0.45
N SER A 69 6.32 -9.03 -0.37
CA SER A 69 7.68 -8.57 -0.12
C SER A 69 7.68 -7.11 0.32
N GLU A 70 8.74 -6.70 1.01
CA GLU A 70 9.08 -5.32 1.32
C GLU A 70 10.46 -4.99 0.75
N ASN A 71 10.73 -3.72 0.49
CA ASN A 71 12.02 -3.23 0.06
C ASN A 71 12.32 -1.89 0.74
N ASP A 72 13.54 -1.76 1.25
CA ASP A 72 14.05 -0.57 1.91
C ASP A 72 14.77 0.32 0.90
N ASP A 73 15.72 -0.23 0.15
CA ASP A 73 16.43 0.47 -0.91
C ASP A 73 16.59 -0.40 -2.16
N ASN A 74 16.46 0.21 -3.34
CA ASN A 74 16.75 -0.36 -4.65
C ASN A 74 16.83 0.73 -5.75
N GLU A 75 18.01 1.32 -5.91
CA GLU A 75 18.32 2.38 -6.89
C GLU A 75 18.45 1.90 -8.36
N ASP A 76 18.35 0.59 -8.62
CA ASP A 76 18.75 -0.03 -9.89
C ASP A 76 17.57 -0.42 -10.82
N ILE A 77 16.33 -0.05 -10.50
CA ILE A 77 15.13 -0.48 -11.25
C ILE A 77 14.96 0.35 -12.54
N ALA A 78 15.16 1.66 -12.45
CA ALA A 78 15.00 2.59 -13.56
C ALA A 78 15.84 3.87 -13.40
N PRO A 79 16.17 4.57 -14.50
CA PRO A 79 16.85 5.85 -14.42
C PRO A 79 16.04 6.89 -13.62
N GLY A 80 16.74 7.68 -12.81
CA GLY A 80 16.15 8.74 -11.99
C GLY A 80 16.01 8.40 -10.51
N GLN A 81 16.22 7.13 -10.13
CA GLN A 81 16.35 6.72 -8.74
C GLN A 81 17.67 7.17 -8.14
N THR A 82 17.66 7.33 -6.82
CA THR A 82 18.78 7.69 -5.96
C THR A 82 18.91 6.67 -4.83
N ASP A 83 19.98 6.75 -4.04
CA ASP A 83 20.43 5.67 -3.13
C ASP A 83 19.34 5.08 -2.20
N PHE A 84 18.35 5.87 -1.78
CA PHE A 84 17.27 5.42 -0.89
C PHE A 84 15.92 5.26 -1.56
N ASP A 85 15.87 5.23 -2.89
CA ASP A 85 14.63 4.91 -3.58
C ASP A 85 14.34 3.41 -3.53
N SER A 86 13.06 3.06 -3.43
CA SER A 86 12.62 1.70 -3.15
C SER A 86 11.71 1.14 -4.25
N GLY A 87 11.70 -0.19 -4.39
CA GLY A 87 10.78 -0.87 -5.29
C GLY A 87 11.11 -2.32 -5.59
N PHE A 88 10.44 -2.85 -6.62
CA PHE A 88 10.55 -4.21 -7.09
C PHE A 88 10.70 -4.29 -8.61
N SER A 89 11.62 -5.13 -9.06
CA SER A 89 11.71 -5.61 -10.45
C SER A 89 11.39 -7.10 -10.47
N LEU A 90 10.17 -7.44 -10.91
CA LEU A 90 9.59 -8.77 -10.80
C LEU A 90 9.64 -9.47 -12.17
N SER A 91 10.44 -10.52 -12.24
CA SER A 91 10.57 -11.36 -13.44
C SER A 91 9.33 -12.22 -13.72
N THR A 92 8.50 -12.45 -12.70
CA THR A 92 7.19 -13.07 -12.84
C THR A 92 6.25 -12.50 -11.77
N LEU A 93 5.02 -12.17 -12.17
CA LEU A 93 3.93 -11.88 -11.27
C LEU A 93 2.65 -12.45 -11.87
N GLY A 94 1.97 -13.34 -11.13
CA GLY A 94 0.76 -13.97 -11.63
C GLY A 94 -0.41 -12.99 -11.78
N ALA A 95 -1.44 -13.37 -12.53
CA ALA A 95 -2.67 -12.60 -12.60
C ALA A 95 -3.27 -12.36 -11.21
N GLY A 96 -3.92 -11.21 -11.03
CA GLY A 96 -4.60 -10.85 -9.79
C GLY A 96 -4.67 -9.35 -9.49
N GLU A 97 -5.21 -9.06 -8.31
CA GLU A 97 -5.30 -7.73 -7.73
C GLU A 97 -4.17 -7.53 -6.72
N TYR A 98 -3.50 -6.39 -6.82
CA TYR A 98 -2.33 -6.06 -6.04
C TYR A 98 -2.45 -4.67 -5.43
N LEU A 99 -1.75 -4.49 -4.32
CA LEU A 99 -1.55 -3.20 -3.69
C LEU A 99 -0.06 -2.98 -3.52
N LEU A 100 0.41 -1.79 -3.89
CA LEU A 100 1.71 -1.27 -3.50
C LEU A 100 1.48 -0.22 -2.43
N THR A 101 2.27 -0.27 -1.36
CA THR A 101 2.31 0.79 -0.36
C THR A 101 3.66 1.48 -0.34
N VAL A 102 3.66 2.80 -0.18
CA VAL A 102 4.86 3.61 0.08
C VAL A 102 4.71 4.25 1.44
N ALA A 103 5.72 4.10 2.28
CA ALA A 103 5.78 4.70 3.62
C ALA A 103 7.16 5.35 3.82
N THR A 104 7.32 6.14 4.88
CA THR A 104 8.64 6.66 5.27
C THR A 104 9.44 5.58 6.00
N TYR A 105 10.74 5.46 5.76
CA TYR A 105 11.60 4.62 6.59
C TYR A 105 11.55 5.04 8.08
N ASP A 106 11.38 4.15 9.07
CA ASP A 106 11.36 2.67 9.02
C ASP A 106 9.95 2.08 9.23
N ASN A 107 8.93 2.70 8.65
CA ASN A 107 7.52 2.37 8.86
C ASN A 107 7.06 1.06 8.16
N PHE A 108 7.73 -0.07 8.44
CA PHE A 108 7.46 -1.39 7.87
C PHE A 108 6.11 -1.97 8.29
N ALA A 109 5.63 -2.97 7.55
CA ALA A 109 4.46 -3.76 7.92
C ALA A 109 4.65 -4.49 9.27
N GLN A 110 3.60 -4.53 10.09
CA GLN A 110 3.62 -5.25 11.38
C GLN A 110 3.21 -6.73 11.29
N GLY A 111 3.04 -7.27 10.08
CA GLY A 111 2.70 -8.68 9.87
C GLY A 111 2.44 -9.04 8.41
N GLU A 112 1.99 -10.27 8.19
CA GLU A 112 1.78 -10.83 6.84
C GLU A 112 0.48 -10.35 6.16
N LEU A 113 -0.35 -9.59 6.87
CA LEU A 113 -1.63 -9.06 6.37
C LEU A 113 -1.63 -7.54 6.47
N LEU A 114 -2.15 -6.86 5.46
CA LEU A 114 -2.26 -5.40 5.43
C LEU A 114 -3.06 -4.86 6.63
N SER A 115 -4.06 -5.62 7.11
CA SER A 115 -4.83 -5.28 8.31
C SER A 115 -4.01 -5.30 9.61
N SER A 116 -2.82 -5.89 9.61
CA SER A 116 -1.88 -5.84 10.74
C SER A 116 -1.31 -4.44 10.94
N GLY A 117 -1.39 -3.57 9.92
CA GLY A 117 -0.91 -2.20 9.98
C GLY A 117 0.60 -2.05 9.80
N PHE A 118 1.08 -0.86 10.10
CA PHE A 118 2.48 -0.43 9.97
C PHE A 118 3.05 0.02 11.31
N LEU A 119 4.38 0.06 11.42
CA LEU A 119 5.12 0.34 12.66
C LEU A 119 4.61 1.59 13.40
N TYR A 120 4.23 2.63 12.66
CA TYR A 120 3.84 3.93 13.19
C TYR A 120 2.33 4.18 13.28
N ASP A 121 1.49 3.18 12.98
CA ASP A 121 0.03 3.34 13.00
C ASP A 121 -0.51 3.78 14.37
N ASN A 122 0.18 3.42 15.44
CA ASN A 122 -0.20 3.75 16.82
C ASN A 122 0.50 4.99 17.38
N GLN A 123 1.26 5.72 16.56
CA GLN A 123 1.93 6.95 16.97
C GLN A 123 1.07 8.18 16.67
N PRO A 124 1.13 9.24 17.51
CA PRO A 124 0.53 10.53 17.17
C PRO A 124 1.15 11.07 15.87
N PRO A 125 0.35 11.54 14.89
CA PRO A 125 0.89 12.10 13.66
C PRO A 125 1.85 13.26 13.94
N VAL A 126 3.03 13.20 13.34
CA VAL A 126 4.06 14.25 13.36
C VAL A 126 4.25 14.73 11.93
N LEU A 127 4.20 16.05 11.71
CA LEU A 127 4.46 16.64 10.41
C LEU A 127 5.85 16.21 9.93
N LEU A 128 5.96 15.83 8.66
CA LEU A 128 7.21 15.30 8.12
C LEU A 128 8.38 16.30 8.24
N ALA A 129 8.09 17.59 8.08
CA ALA A 129 9.09 18.65 8.24
C ALA A 129 9.61 18.80 9.68
N ASP A 130 8.85 18.35 10.68
CA ASP A 130 9.20 18.43 12.10
C ASP A 130 9.70 17.08 12.64
N TRP A 131 9.56 16.01 11.86
CA TRP A 131 9.92 14.67 12.27
C TRP A 131 11.40 14.41 12.02
N ASP A 132 12.10 13.94 13.06
CA ASP A 132 13.49 13.50 12.93
C ASP A 132 13.49 12.07 12.40
N GLN A 133 13.61 11.94 11.08
CA GLN A 133 13.48 10.65 10.40
C GLN A 133 14.62 9.71 10.82
N PRO A 134 14.32 8.44 11.20
CA PRO A 134 15.35 7.45 11.47
C PRO A 134 16.34 7.32 10.31
N ALA A 135 17.63 7.19 10.64
CA ALA A 135 18.73 7.09 9.67
C ALA A 135 18.84 8.24 8.65
N ASN A 136 18.09 9.33 8.86
CA ASN A 136 18.13 10.53 8.02
C ASN A 136 18.15 11.79 8.91
N ASN A 137 17.49 12.88 8.48
CA ASN A 137 17.51 14.16 9.16
C ASN A 137 16.09 14.68 9.41
N THR A 138 15.97 15.71 10.24
CA THR A 138 14.75 16.52 10.33
C THR A 138 14.59 17.41 9.09
N GLY A 139 13.34 17.77 8.74
CA GLY A 139 13.07 18.74 7.68
C GLY A 139 12.96 18.15 6.28
N MET A 140 12.73 16.84 6.18
CA MET A 140 12.60 16.13 4.90
C MET A 140 11.38 16.63 4.11
N GLY A 141 11.55 16.75 2.78
CA GLY A 141 10.46 17.02 1.86
C GLY A 141 9.44 15.89 1.82
N SER A 142 8.20 16.22 1.46
CA SER A 142 7.08 15.28 1.52
C SER A 142 6.66 14.70 0.18
N TYR A 143 7.36 15.05 -0.89
CA TYR A 143 7.01 14.61 -2.22
C TYR A 143 7.24 13.11 -2.35
N TYR A 144 6.27 12.43 -2.96
CA TYR A 144 6.44 11.07 -3.44
C TYR A 144 6.10 11.02 -4.92
N ARG A 145 6.76 10.10 -5.62
CA ARG A 145 6.39 9.64 -6.95
C ARG A 145 6.63 8.15 -7.02
N VAL A 146 5.66 7.46 -7.61
CA VAL A 146 5.68 6.02 -7.80
C VAL A 146 5.33 5.69 -9.24
N HIS A 147 6.09 4.77 -9.81
CA HIS A 147 5.95 4.30 -11.18
C HIS A 147 5.56 2.84 -11.17
N LEU A 148 4.74 2.45 -12.15
CA LEU A 148 4.30 1.08 -12.37
C LEU A 148 4.38 0.78 -13.86
N ASP A 149 5.21 -0.19 -14.22
CA ASP A 149 5.36 -0.71 -15.58
C ASP A 149 4.96 -2.17 -15.65
N GLY A 150 4.34 -2.57 -16.76
CA GLY A 150 4.00 -3.99 -16.97
C GLY A 150 2.70 -4.43 -16.33
N VAL A 151 1.83 -3.47 -15.94
CA VAL A 151 0.53 -3.71 -15.30
C VAL A 151 -0.62 -3.33 -16.23
N ASP A 152 -1.81 -3.90 -16.03
CA ASP A 152 -2.97 -3.67 -16.91
C ASP A 152 -3.79 -2.45 -16.49
N SER A 153 -3.91 -2.22 -15.19
CA SER A 153 -4.56 -1.03 -14.63
C SER A 153 -3.92 -0.61 -13.33
N ALA A 154 -3.97 0.69 -13.03
CA ALA A 154 -3.59 1.24 -11.75
C ALA A 154 -4.52 2.40 -11.36
N THR A 155 -4.74 2.59 -10.06
CA THR A 155 -5.63 3.62 -9.52
C THR A 155 -4.85 4.70 -8.79
N ASN A 156 -5.33 5.94 -8.89
CA ASN A 156 -4.66 7.09 -8.27
C ASN A 156 -4.53 6.88 -6.75
N PRO A 157 -3.33 7.04 -6.18
CA PRO A 157 -3.12 6.88 -4.76
C PRO A 157 -3.90 7.91 -3.95
N VAL A 158 -4.31 7.49 -2.76
CA VAL A 158 -4.81 8.38 -1.72
C VAL A 158 -3.98 8.12 -0.47
N PRO A 159 -3.17 9.09 -0.02
CA PRO A 159 -2.51 9.01 1.28
C PRO A 159 -3.59 8.87 2.36
N VAL A 160 -3.45 7.84 3.20
CA VAL A 160 -4.33 7.65 4.36
C VAL A 160 -3.49 7.69 5.62
N PRO A 161 -3.93 8.40 6.67
CA PRO A 161 -3.29 8.30 7.97
C PRO A 161 -3.38 6.85 8.47
N GLY A 162 -2.29 6.31 9.02
CA GLY A 162 -2.23 4.94 9.53
C GLY A 162 -3.39 4.58 10.48
N THR A 163 -3.84 5.55 11.28
CA THR A 163 -4.96 5.42 12.23
C THR A 163 -6.32 5.08 11.59
N MET A 164 -6.53 5.34 10.29
CA MET A 164 -7.81 5.05 9.63
C MET A 164 -8.03 3.57 9.30
N THR A 165 -6.96 2.75 9.27
CA THR A 165 -7.06 1.30 8.99
C THR A 165 -7.96 0.59 10.02
N LEU A 166 -8.00 1.08 11.26
CA LEU A 166 -8.82 0.51 12.35
C LEU A 166 -10.31 0.89 12.29
N PHE A 167 -10.67 2.04 11.71
CA PHE A 167 -12.07 2.50 11.70
C PHE A 167 -12.98 1.69 10.76
N GLY A 168 -12.41 1.08 9.71
CA GLY A 168 -13.17 0.25 8.76
C GLY A 168 -13.70 -1.06 9.37
N ILE A 169 -13.00 -1.62 10.37
CA ILE A 169 -13.34 -2.92 10.96
C ILE A 169 -14.30 -2.77 12.14
N GLY A 170 -14.27 -1.65 12.86
CA GLY A 170 -15.16 -1.37 13.99
C GLY A 170 -16.65 -1.37 13.62
N ILE A 171 -17.00 -0.96 12.39
CA ILE A 171 -18.40 -0.91 11.93
C ILE A 171 -18.92 -2.32 11.56
N LEU A 172 -18.08 -3.22 11.03
CA LEU A 172 -18.46 -4.60 10.73
C LEU A 172 -18.66 -5.44 12.00
N GLY A 173 -17.88 -5.20 13.05
CA GLY A 173 -18.04 -5.84 14.35
C GLY A 173 -19.38 -5.50 15.03
N LEU A 174 -19.82 -4.24 14.96
CA LEU A 174 -21.10 -3.80 15.55
C LEU A 174 -22.32 -4.36 14.81
N ALA A 175 -22.23 -4.62 13.51
CA ALA A 175 -23.31 -5.23 12.74
C ALA A 175 -23.51 -6.73 13.07
N ALA A 176 -22.44 -7.45 13.39
CA ALA A 176 -22.50 -8.86 13.79
C ALA A 176 -23.09 -9.06 15.18
N CYS A 177 -22.85 -8.13 16.12
CA CYS A 177 -23.42 -8.20 17.47
C CYS A 177 -24.95 -8.00 17.50
N ARG A 178 -25.53 -7.21 16.58
CA ARG A 178 -27.00 -6.98 16.53
C ARG A 178 -27.80 -8.19 16.03
N ARG A 179 -27.15 -9.19 15.42
CA ARG A 179 -27.85 -10.39 14.91
C ARG A 179 -28.03 -11.50 15.95
N ARG A 180 -27.45 -11.38 17.15
CA ARG A 180 -27.56 -12.41 18.19
C ARG A 180 -28.68 -12.19 19.21
N GLU A 181 -29.35 -11.04 19.20
CA GLU A 181 -30.47 -10.78 20.14
C GLU A 181 -31.84 -11.21 19.60
N SER A 182 -31.98 -11.53 18.31
CA SER A 182 -33.29 -11.85 17.71
C SER A 182 -33.68 -13.33 17.75
N GLU A 183 -32.80 -14.25 18.15
CA GLU A 183 -33.14 -15.69 18.23
C GLU A 183 -33.66 -16.15 19.60
N TYR A 184 -33.58 -15.34 20.66
CA TYR A 184 -34.08 -15.72 21.97
C TYR A 184 -35.54 -15.33 22.25
N PHE A 185 -36.18 -14.52 21.40
CA PHE A 185 -37.55 -14.04 21.65
C PHE A 185 -38.66 -14.89 21.01
N PHE A 186 -38.33 -15.93 20.23
CA PHE A 186 -39.34 -16.76 19.54
C PHE A 186 -39.71 -18.06 20.28
N LEU A 187 -38.99 -18.46 21.32
CA LEU A 187 -39.22 -19.73 22.04
C LEU A 187 -40.08 -19.62 23.31
N LEU A 188 -40.62 -18.44 23.66
CA LEU A 188 -41.36 -18.21 24.90
C LEU A 188 -42.85 -17.86 24.72
N ASN A 189 -43.45 -18.09 23.54
CA ASN A 189 -44.86 -17.77 23.31
C ASN A 189 -45.67 -18.91 22.66
N GLN A 190 -45.41 -20.15 23.09
CA GLN A 190 -46.29 -21.30 22.86
C GLN A 190 -46.59 -22.02 24.17
N THR A 191 -47.24 -21.33 25.10
CA THR A 191 -48.03 -21.96 26.16
C THR A 191 -48.84 -20.87 26.84
N LEU A 192 -50.11 -20.75 26.43
CA LEU A 192 -51.31 -20.56 27.25
C LEU A 192 -52.53 -20.53 26.33
#